data_AF-A0A1L6MV69-F1
#
_entry.id   AF-A0A1L6MV69-F1
#
_cell.length_a   1.000
_cell.length_b   1.000
_cell.length_c   1.000
_cell.angle_alpha   90.00
_cell.angle_beta   90.00
_cell.angle_gamma   90.00
#
_symmetry.space_group_name_H-M   'P 1'
#
loop_
_entity.id
_entity.type
_entity.pdbx_description
1 polymer ?
#
loop_
_entity_poly.entity_id
_entity_poly.type
_entity_poly.pdbx_seq_one_letter_code
_entity_poly.pdbx_strand_id
1 'polypeptide(L)'
;MLDPQGDAVGRMLEKLGFQEVKRVRVGKLIELDLDAHRTQDREYLLARLIQMADGLLANPVMETYEIQVEDSGSMDGGIGGAPKA
;
A
#
# COMPACT_ATOMS: atom_id res chain seq x y z
N MET A 1 1.01 -15.62 -10.06
CA MET A 1 2.17 -15.88 -9.19
C MET A 1 1.66 -16.23 -7.80
N LEU A 2 2.17 -17.29 -7.17
CA LEU A 2 1.82 -17.65 -5.79
C LEU A 2 2.53 -16.68 -4.85
N ASP A 3 1.77 -16.07 -3.93
CA ASP A 3 2.30 -15.29 -2.81
C ASP A 3 2.40 -16.24 -1.60
N PRO A 4 3.56 -16.88 -1.35
CA PRO A 4 3.69 -17.85 -0.27
C PRO A 4 3.48 -17.23 1.12
N GLN A 5 3.66 -15.92 1.26
CA GLN A 5 3.39 -15.22 2.52
C GLN A 5 1.89 -15.07 2.74
N GLY A 6 1.15 -14.63 1.70
CA GLY A 6 -0.31 -14.59 1.70
C GLY A 6 -0.94 -15.95 2.04
N ASP A 7 -0.44 -17.03 1.41
CA ASP A 7 -0.94 -18.39 1.68
C ASP A 7 -0.70 -18.83 3.13
N ALA A 8 0.47 -18.52 3.69
CA ALA A 8 0.79 -18.84 5.08
C ALA A 8 -0.14 -18.10 6.06
N VAL A 9 -0.38 -16.81 5.83
CA VAL A 9 -1.29 -16.00 6.64
C VAL A 9 -2.73 -16.51 6.50
N GLY A 10 -3.19 -16.80 5.28
CA GLY A 10 -4.53 -17.34 5.03
C GLY A 10 -4.79 -18.65 5.78
N ARG A 11 -3.85 -19.60 5.73
CA ARG A 11 -3.94 -20.85 6.50
C ARG A 11 -4.01 -20.62 8.01
N MET A 12 -3.34 -19.59 8.52
CA MET A 12 -3.41 -19.26 9.95
C MET A 12 -4.77 -18.67 10.31
N LEU A 13 -5.32 -17.78 9.48
CA LEU A 13 -6.66 -17.22 9.67
C LEU A 13 -7.74 -18.30 9.66
N GLU A 14 -7.64 -19.26 8.74
CA GLU A 14 -8.53 -20.44 8.72
C GLU A 14 -8.46 -21.24 10.03
N LYS A 15 -7.25 -21.52 10.53
CA LYS A 15 -7.04 -22.22 11.82
C LYS A 15 -7.60 -21.47 13.02
N LEU A 16 -7.69 -20.14 12.94
CA LEU A 16 -8.28 -19.28 13.96
C LEU A 16 -9.81 -19.16 13.84
N GLY A 17 -10.43 -19.76 12.82
CA GLY A 17 -11.88 -19.80 12.62
C GLY A 17 -12.44 -18.75 11.66
N PHE A 18 -11.59 -17.93 11.02
CA PHE A 18 -12.02 -16.91 10.05
C PHE A 18 -12.26 -17.53 8.66
N GLN A 19 -13.33 -18.31 8.52
CA GLN A 19 -13.65 -19.05 7.30
C GLN A 19 -14.16 -18.18 6.14
N GLU A 20 -14.54 -16.93 6.41
CA GLU A 20 -14.97 -15.96 5.41
C GLU A 20 -13.82 -15.40 4.55
N VAL A 21 -12.56 -15.60 4.97
CA VAL A 21 -11.38 -15.11 4.26
C VAL A 21 -11.11 -15.98 3.03
N LYS A 22 -11.44 -15.46 1.85
CA LYS A 22 -11.25 -16.19 0.58
C LYS A 22 -9.85 -16.09 0.00
N ARG A 23 -9.14 -15.00 0.28
CA ARG A 23 -7.81 -14.73 -0.27
C ARG A 23 -7.11 -13.71 0.60
N VAL A 24 -5.83 -13.96 0.87
CA VAL A 24 -4.92 -13.00 1.50
C VAL A 24 -3.87 -12.59 0.48
N ARG A 25 -3.51 -11.30 0.50
CA ARG A 25 -2.36 -10.79 -0.25
C ARG A 25 -1.47 -10.06 0.75
N VAL A 26 -0.18 -10.36 0.72
CA VAL A 26 0.82 -9.62 1.48
C VAL A 26 1.62 -8.76 0.51
N GLY A 27 1.80 -7.49 0.85
CA GLY A 27 2.50 -6.51 0.04
C GLY A 27 3.29 -5.55 0.91
N LYS A 28 3.91 -4.57 0.26
CA LYS A 28 4.66 -3.50 0.93
C LYS A 28 3.80 -2.23 0.96
N LEU A 29 3.83 -1.53 2.10
CA LEU A 29 3.39 -0.13 2.20
C LEU A 29 4.64 0.74 2.24
N ILE A 30 4.69 1.76 1.39
CA ILE A 30 5.81 2.70 1.30
C ILE A 30 5.22 4.10 1.39
N GLU A 31 5.56 4.82 2.45
CA GLU A 31 5.16 6.20 2.68
C GLU A 31 6.34 7.12 2.38
N LEU A 32 6.06 8.22 1.65
CA LEU A 32 7.06 9.17 1.22
C LEU A 32 6.62 10.58 1.59
N ASP A 33 7.36 11.23 2.47
CA ASP A 33 7.21 12.66 2.73
C ASP A 33 7.97 13.45 1.67
N LEU A 34 7.23 14.20 0.84
CA LEU A 34 7.80 14.96 -0.27
C LEU A 34 7.80 16.46 0.04
N ASP A 35 8.91 17.11 -0.30
CA ASP A 35 9.06 18.55 -0.12
C ASP A 35 8.18 19.31 -1.12
N ALA A 36 7.15 19.98 -0.61
CA ALA A 36 6.20 20.76 -1.38
C ALA A 36 6.85 21.87 -2.23
N HIS A 37 8.01 22.38 -1.82
CA HIS A 37 8.74 23.40 -2.58
C HIS A 37 9.49 22.83 -3.80
N ARG A 38 9.63 21.50 -3.87
CA ARG A 38 10.29 20.78 -4.97
C ARG A 38 9.30 20.00 -5.83
N THR A 39 8.03 20.00 -5.47
CA THR A 39 6.93 19.48 -6.27
C THR A 39 6.23 20.63 -7.00
N GLN A 40 6.00 20.48 -8.30
CA GLN A 40 5.36 21.51 -9.11
C GLN A 40 3.84 21.40 -9.04
N ASP A 41 3.31 20.45 -9.79
CA ASP A 41 1.90 20.11 -9.83
C ASP A 41 1.71 18.61 -9.60
N ARG A 42 0.44 18.20 -9.52
CA ARG A 42 0.06 16.80 -9.27
C ARG A 42 0.52 15.87 -10.39
N GLU A 43 0.52 16.32 -11.64
CA GLU A 43 0.93 15.50 -12.79
C GLU A 43 2.43 15.20 -12.75
N TYR A 44 3.24 16.23 -12.51
CA TYR A 44 4.67 16.11 -12.29
C TYR A 44 4.97 15.16 -11.12
N LEU A 45 4.25 15.32 -10.00
CA LEU A 45 4.42 14.48 -8.82
C LEU A 45 4.14 13.00 -9.13
N LEU A 46 3.02 12.71 -9.79
CA LEU A 46 2.66 11.34 -10.19
C LEU A 46 3.70 10.74 -11.13
N ALA A 47 4.19 11.51 -12.12
CA ALA A 47 5.24 11.04 -13.02
C ALA A 47 6.53 10.68 -12.26
N ARG A 48 6.91 11.47 -11.25
CA ARG A 48 8.07 11.18 -10.40
C ARG A 48 7.86 9.95 -9.53
N LEU A 49 6.67 9.77 -8.95
CA LEU A 49 6.34 8.59 -8.15
C LEU A 49 6.35 7.32 -8.98
N ILE A 50 5.82 7.34 -10.21
CA ILE A 50 5.90 6.22 -11.17
C ILE A 50 7.36 5.87 -11.47
N GLN A 51 8.21 6.87 -11.74
CA GLN A 51 9.63 6.63 -11.98
C GLN A 51 10.34 5.99 -10.78
N MET A 52 10.02 6.40 -9.55
CA MET A 52 10.56 5.79 -8.34
C MET A 52 10.05 4.36 -8.17
N ALA A 53 8.76 4.13 -8.43
CA ALA A 53 8.13 2.82 -8.31
C ALA A 53 8.73 1.81 -9.30
N ASP A 54 8.79 2.15 -10.58
CA ASP A 54 9.34 1.29 -11.62
C ASP A 54 10.86 1.08 -11.48
N GLY A 55 11.56 2.07 -10.97
CA GLY A 55 13.02 2.04 -10.84
C GLY A 55 13.53 1.28 -9.62
N LEU A 56 12.76 1.26 -8.53
CA LEU A 56 13.25 0.72 -7.25
C LEU A 56 12.17 0.17 -6.34
N LEU A 57 11.06 0.90 -6.15
CA LEU A 57 10.15 0.60 -5.03
C LEU A 57 9.32 -0.67 -5.27
N ALA A 58 9.04 -0.99 -6.54
CA ALA A 58 8.36 -2.19 -6.96
C ALA A 58 9.23 -2.98 -7.95
N ASN A 59 9.18 -4.31 -7.86
CA ASN A 59 9.71 -5.16 -8.91
C ASN A 59 8.67 -5.30 -10.04
N PRO A 60 8.84 -4.66 -11.20
CA PRO A 60 7.79 -4.57 -12.24
C PRO A 60 7.41 -5.93 -12.86
N VAL A 61 8.26 -6.97 -12.71
CA VAL A 61 7.96 -8.32 -13.22
C VAL A 61 7.04 -9.08 -12.26
N MET A 62 7.13 -8.81 -10.97
CA MET A 62 6.54 -9.64 -9.91
C MET A 62 5.46 -8.91 -9.09
N GLU A 63 5.53 -7.59 -9.04
CA GLU A 63 4.72 -6.74 -8.16
C GLU A 63 3.93 -5.71 -8.98
N THR A 64 2.70 -5.45 -8.56
CA THR A 64 1.88 -4.33 -9.01
C THR A 64 1.77 -3.32 -7.87
N TYR A 65 1.75 -2.03 -8.17
CA TYR A 65 1.61 -0.98 -7.16
C TYR A 65 0.43 -0.04 -7.48
N GLU A 66 -0.02 0.65 -6.45
CA GLU A 66 -0.99 1.75 -6.53
C GLU A 66 -0.34 2.97 -5.87
N ILE A 67 -0.54 4.16 -6.44
CA ILE A 67 -0.04 5.41 -5.89
C ILE A 67 -1.23 6.19 -5.34
N GLN A 68 -1.15 6.54 -4.07
CA GLN A 68 -2.07 7.46 -3.41
C GLN A 68 -1.29 8.70 -2.99
N VAL A 69 -1.86 9.88 -3.24
CA VAL A 69 -1.26 11.16 -2.89
C VAL A 69 -2.25 11.88 -2.00
N GLU A 70 -1.82 12.19 -0.79
CA GLU A 70 -2.59 12.95 0.19
C GLU A 70 -2.00 14.36 0.30
N ASP A 71 -2.83 15.38 0.09
CA ASP A 71 -2.44 16.75 0.42
C ASP A 71 -2.53 16.91 1.94
N SER A 72 -1.41 17.27 2.57
CA SER A 72 -1.34 17.58 4.00
C SER A 72 -2.24 18.75 4.45
N GLY A 73 -2.96 19.38 3.52
CA GLY A 73 -3.99 20.40 3.75
C GLY A 73 -5.38 19.87 4.12
N SER A 74 -5.61 18.55 4.12
CA SER A 74 -6.89 17.95 4.48
C SER A 74 -6.74 17.08 5.72
N MET A 75 -6.76 17.69 6.90
CA MET A 75 -7.18 16.97 8.11
C MET A 75 -8.68 16.69 7.98
N ASP A 76 -9.04 15.58 7.34
CA ASP A 76 -10.38 14.99 7.50
C ASP A 76 -10.24 13.49 7.80
N GLY A 77 -10.24 13.20 9.10
CA GLY A 77 -10.64 11.97 9.77
C GLY A 77 -10.29 10.61 9.16
N GLY A 78 -9.36 9.88 9.80
CA GLY A 78 -9.34 8.42 9.62
C GLY A 78 -8.20 7.60 10.18
N ILE A 79 -7.52 8.01 11.26
CA ILE A 79 -6.58 7.10 11.93
C ILE A 79 -7.35 6.10 12.80
N GLY A 80 -7.21 4.82 12.46
CA GLY A 80 -7.33 3.63 13.31
C GLY A 80 -8.08 3.77 14.63
N GLY A 81 -9.36 3.38 14.63
CA GLY A 81 -10.08 2.96 15.83
C GLY A 81 -10.43 1.48 15.72
N ALA A 82 -9.55 0.58 16.13
CA ALA A 82 -9.98 -0.77 16.46
C ALA A 82 -10.95 -0.66 17.65
N PRO A 83 -12.20 -1.16 17.57
CA PRO A 83 -13.07 -1.20 18.72
C PRO A 83 -12.49 -2.20 19.72
N LYS A 84 -12.08 -1.70 20.89
CA LYS A 84 -11.88 -2.55 22.07
C LYS A 84 -13.26 -2.91 22.60
N ALA A 85 -13.68 -4.15 22.40
CA ALA A 85 -14.74 -4.82 23.15
C ALA A 85 -14.23 -6.23 23.50
#